data_AF-A0A9E5MUG9-F1
#
_entry.id   AF-A0A9E5MUG9-F1
#
_cell.length_a   1.000
_cell.length_b   1.000
_cell.length_c   1.000
_cell.angle_alpha   90.00
_cell.angle_beta   90.00
_cell.angle_gamma   90.00
#
_symmetry.space_group_name_H-M   'P 1'
#
loop_
_entity.id
_entity.type
_entity.pdbx_description
1 polymer ?
#
loop_
_entity_poly.entity_id
_entity_poly.type
_entity_poly.pdbx_seq_one_letter_code
_entity_poly.pdbx_strand_id
1 'polypeptide(L)'
;MDWRYAFGELTIVTVGVLIALGVDQWNSDRLASLEEATYLSRLISDIDDDIIGLEYQIAAVDQKQESLFRVADQLRSGLVLDHLQFFQDIVIGANYGWNQDTASSATYDDLIGSGNFGLINNHGIRILITDYYDSFEGGNNRIEERETDYPKLTYELIPRATTDGDDGVVWERSVQPNLPPDRIEEIYQDILDSNLKALTTAEANFGRFVTAISVSQLEQAKALRKILADYLGTLD
;
A
#
# COMPACT_ATOMS: atom_id res chain seq x y z
N MET A 1 -5.45 -75.87 4.37
CA MET A 1 -5.05 -74.46 4.56
C MET A 1 -5.50 -74.04 5.93
N ASP A 2 -4.57 -73.60 6.77
CA ASP A 2 -4.86 -73.25 8.16
C ASP A 2 -5.22 -71.76 8.22
N TRP A 3 -6.52 -71.49 8.27
CA TRP A 3 -7.12 -70.15 8.10
C TRP A 3 -6.61 -69.14 9.13
N ARG A 4 -6.11 -69.61 10.27
CA ARG A 4 -5.52 -68.78 11.33
C ARG A 4 -4.18 -68.17 10.90
N TYR A 5 -3.38 -68.92 10.15
CA TYR A 5 -2.09 -68.44 9.65
C TYR A 5 -2.29 -67.42 8.52
N ALA A 6 -3.21 -67.69 7.59
CA ALA A 6 -3.55 -66.75 6.52
C ALA A 6 -4.15 -65.44 7.06
N PHE A 7 -4.98 -65.50 8.12
CA PHE A 7 -5.54 -64.31 8.76
C PHE A 7 -4.48 -63.50 9.53
N GLY A 8 -3.54 -64.19 10.20
CA GLY A 8 -2.41 -63.54 10.88
C GLY A 8 -1.49 -62.80 9.90
N GLU A 9 -1.18 -63.41 8.77
CA GLU A 9 -0.38 -62.79 7.70
C GLU A 9 -1.07 -61.56 7.10
N LEU A 10 -2.36 -61.66 6.77
CA LEU A 10 -3.15 -60.53 6.28
C LEU A 10 -3.19 -59.37 7.29
N THR A 11 -3.35 -59.67 8.58
CA THR A 11 -3.40 -58.64 9.63
C THR A 11 -2.06 -57.91 9.74
N ILE A 12 -0.93 -58.63 9.71
CA ILE A 12 0.41 -58.05 9.78
C ILE A 12 0.70 -57.16 8.56
N VAL A 13 0.36 -57.63 7.36
CA VAL A 13 0.53 -56.85 6.12
C VAL A 13 -0.33 -55.58 6.16
N THR A 14 -1.58 -55.69 6.59
CA THR A 14 -2.50 -54.53 6.65
C THR A 14 -2.02 -53.49 7.66
N VAL A 15 -1.59 -53.91 8.85
CA VAL A 15 -1.01 -53.00 9.86
C VAL A 15 0.27 -52.34 9.33
N GLY A 16 1.12 -53.08 8.62
CA GLY A 16 2.33 -52.53 8.00
C GLY A 16 2.02 -51.43 6.97
N VAL A 17 1.03 -51.66 6.10
CA VAL A 17 0.58 -50.66 5.12
C VAL A 17 -0.02 -49.44 5.79
N LEU A 18 -0.87 -49.62 6.80
CA LEU A 18 -1.50 -48.51 7.52
C LEU A 18 -0.47 -47.65 8.26
N ILE A 19 0.54 -48.26 8.88
CA ILE A 19 1.63 -47.51 9.53
C ILE A 19 2.45 -46.75 8.48
N ALA A 20 2.77 -47.37 7.35
CA ALA A 20 3.51 -46.70 6.26
C ALA A 20 2.74 -45.48 5.73
N LEU A 21 1.44 -45.62 5.46
CA LEU A 21 0.57 -44.51 5.05
C LEU A 21 0.46 -43.44 6.14
N GLY A 22 0.37 -43.84 7.42
CA GLY A 22 0.31 -42.90 8.53
C GLY A 22 1.58 -42.06 8.69
N VAL A 23 2.75 -42.67 8.55
CA VAL A 23 4.04 -41.95 8.60
C VAL A 23 4.20 -41.02 7.40
N ASP A 24 3.80 -41.45 6.21
CA ASP A 24 3.85 -40.64 5.00
C ASP A 24 2.94 -39.41 5.09
N GLN A 25 1.69 -39.60 5.52
CA GLN A 25 0.74 -38.52 5.74
C GLN A 25 1.27 -37.53 6.79
N TRP A 26 1.79 -38.02 7.93
CA TRP A 26 2.35 -37.15 8.97
C TRP A 26 3.53 -36.32 8.47
N ASN A 27 4.44 -36.92 7.69
CA ASN A 27 5.55 -36.17 7.12
C ASN A 27 5.08 -35.13 6.08
N SER A 28 4.08 -35.46 5.26
CA SER A 28 3.46 -34.51 4.32
C SER A 28 2.81 -33.33 5.05
N ASP A 29 2.02 -33.61 6.09
CA ASP A 29 1.34 -32.57 6.88
C ASP A 29 2.35 -31.65 7.56
N ARG A 30 3.45 -32.21 8.07
CA ARG A 30 4.56 -31.44 8.66
C ARG A 30 5.22 -30.53 7.62
N LEU A 31 5.49 -31.02 6.41
CA LEU A 31 6.09 -30.23 5.35
C LEU A 31 5.15 -29.10 4.88
N ALA A 32 3.87 -29.40 4.72
CA ALA A 32 2.85 -28.39 4.38
C ALA A 32 2.76 -27.29 5.45
N SER A 33 2.81 -27.66 6.75
CA SER A 33 2.80 -26.68 7.85
C SER A 33 4.04 -25.77 7.85
N LEU A 34 5.21 -26.29 7.48
CA LEU A 34 6.45 -25.49 7.36
C LEU A 34 6.37 -24.51 6.18
N GLU A 35 5.80 -24.95 5.06
CA GLU A 35 5.57 -24.08 3.90
C GLU A 35 4.52 -23.00 4.21
N GLU A 36 3.40 -23.36 4.86
CA GLU A 36 2.40 -22.40 5.35
C GLU A 36 3.02 -21.34 6.25
N ALA A 37 3.84 -21.76 7.24
CA ALA A 37 4.55 -20.85 8.14
C ALA A 37 5.49 -19.89 7.37
N THR A 38 6.17 -20.40 6.34
CA THR A 38 7.06 -19.59 5.49
C THR A 38 6.27 -18.53 4.72
N TYR A 39 5.15 -18.90 4.12
CA TYR A 39 4.29 -17.96 3.40
C TYR A 39 3.65 -16.92 4.32
N LEU A 40 3.18 -17.32 5.50
CA LEU A 40 2.63 -16.39 6.49
C LEU A 40 3.67 -15.37 6.97
N SER A 41 4.91 -15.81 7.22
CA SER A 41 6.01 -14.91 7.59
C SER A 41 6.31 -13.89 6.50
N ARG A 42 6.33 -14.32 5.23
CA ARG A 42 6.50 -13.43 4.08
C ARG A 42 5.35 -12.45 3.93
N LEU A 43 4.09 -12.89 4.06
CA LEU A 43 2.91 -12.01 4.04
C LEU A 43 2.94 -10.98 5.17
N ILE A 44 3.38 -11.36 6.38
CA ILE A 44 3.55 -10.42 7.49
C ILE A 44 4.58 -9.35 7.14
N SER A 45 5.70 -9.73 6.51
CA SER A 45 6.72 -8.79 6.04
C SER A 45 6.16 -7.83 4.99
N ASP A 46 5.43 -8.36 4.00
CA ASP A 46 4.79 -7.53 2.96
C ASP A 46 3.80 -6.52 3.59
N ILE A 47 2.98 -6.96 4.57
CA ILE A 47 2.05 -6.09 5.28
C ILE A 47 2.77 -5.06 6.19
N ASP A 48 3.94 -5.40 6.72
CA ASP A 48 4.78 -4.46 7.47
C ASP A 48 5.26 -3.31 6.58
N ASP A 49 5.67 -3.61 5.35
CA ASP A 49 6.05 -2.60 4.37
C ASP A 49 4.84 -1.72 3.98
N ASP A 50 3.66 -2.33 3.82
CA ASP A 50 2.42 -1.60 3.54
C ASP A 50 2.03 -0.63 4.66
N ILE A 51 2.20 -1.03 5.92
CA ILE A 51 1.96 -0.16 7.09
C ILE A 51 2.87 1.06 7.04
N ILE A 52 4.15 0.87 6.73
CA ILE A 52 5.14 1.96 6.63
C ILE A 52 4.76 2.92 5.49
N GLY A 53 4.41 2.38 4.32
CA GLY A 53 3.95 3.17 3.18
C GLY A 53 2.73 4.01 3.55
N LEU A 54 1.66 3.37 4.03
CA LEU A 54 0.43 4.05 4.42
C LEU A 54 0.65 5.15 5.48
N GLU A 55 1.49 4.92 6.48
CA GLU A 55 1.82 5.94 7.47
C GLU A 55 2.54 7.14 6.84
N TYR A 56 3.45 6.88 5.89
CA TYR A 56 4.12 7.91 5.12
C TYR A 56 3.16 8.70 4.22
N GLN A 57 2.27 8.00 3.50
CA GLN A 57 1.25 8.63 2.67
C GLN A 57 0.31 9.50 3.49
N ILE A 58 -0.19 9.02 4.63
CA ILE A 58 -1.07 9.81 5.51
C ILE A 58 -0.37 11.10 5.94
N ALA A 59 0.87 11.02 6.42
CA ALA A 59 1.63 12.20 6.85
C ALA A 59 1.86 13.21 5.71
N ALA A 60 2.16 12.71 4.51
CA ALA A 60 2.36 13.57 3.34
C ALA A 60 1.06 14.23 2.85
N VAL A 61 -0.06 13.52 2.91
CA VAL A 61 -1.38 14.07 2.55
C VAL A 61 -1.84 15.10 3.59
N ASP A 62 -1.52 14.91 4.87
CA ASP A 62 -1.77 15.92 5.90
C ASP A 62 -0.97 17.21 5.63
N GLN A 63 0.33 17.08 5.27
CA GLN A 63 1.15 18.22 4.87
C GLN A 63 0.59 18.93 3.62
N LYS A 64 0.07 18.17 2.65
CA LYS A 64 -0.65 18.70 1.49
C LYS A 64 -1.86 19.53 1.90
N GLN A 65 -2.68 19.04 2.83
CA GLN A 65 -3.87 19.77 3.28
C GLN A 65 -3.51 21.11 3.95
N GLU A 66 -2.49 21.13 4.80
CA GLU A 66 -2.01 22.36 5.42
C GLU A 66 -1.49 23.36 4.38
N SER A 67 -0.76 22.86 3.37
CA SER A 67 -0.21 23.69 2.30
C SER A 67 -1.31 24.27 1.41
N LEU A 68 -2.30 23.46 1.03
CA LEU A 68 -3.47 23.92 0.27
C LEU A 68 -4.28 24.97 1.04
N PHE A 69 -4.37 24.85 2.38
CA PHE A 69 -5.01 25.86 3.21
C PHE A 69 -4.26 27.20 3.15
N ARG A 70 -2.92 27.19 3.27
CA ARG A 70 -2.10 28.40 3.15
C ARG A 70 -2.23 29.03 1.76
N VAL A 71 -2.15 28.23 0.70
CA VAL A 71 -2.31 28.68 -0.69
C VAL A 71 -3.68 29.32 -0.90
N ALA A 72 -4.75 28.68 -0.44
CA ALA A 72 -6.11 29.22 -0.58
C ALA A 72 -6.28 30.54 0.16
N ASP A 73 -5.69 30.68 1.35
CA ASP A 73 -5.74 31.92 2.13
C ASP A 73 -4.96 33.07 1.47
N GLN A 74 -3.76 32.78 0.98
CA GLN A 74 -2.91 33.73 0.26
C GLN A 74 -3.57 34.22 -1.05
N LEU A 75 -4.13 33.29 -1.84
CA LEU A 75 -4.86 33.63 -3.07
C LEU A 75 -6.17 34.39 -2.81
N ARG A 76 -6.79 34.22 -1.64
CA ARG A 76 -8.00 34.95 -1.26
C ARG A 76 -7.70 36.35 -0.75
N SER A 77 -6.66 36.50 0.08
CA SER A 77 -6.24 37.78 0.64
C SER A 77 -5.51 38.66 -0.38
N GLY A 78 -4.92 38.06 -1.42
CA GLY A 78 -4.07 38.76 -2.38
C GLY A 78 -2.72 39.18 -1.79
N LEU A 79 -2.33 38.63 -0.63
CA LEU A 79 -1.11 38.97 0.08
C LEU A 79 -0.19 37.74 0.12
N VAL A 80 0.88 37.78 -0.68
CA VAL A 80 1.98 36.81 -0.64
C VAL A 80 3.25 37.51 -0.17
N LEU A 81 3.78 37.10 0.97
CA LEU A 81 4.99 37.70 1.56
C LEU A 81 6.27 37.04 1.08
N ASP A 82 6.20 35.75 0.76
CA ASP A 82 7.30 34.93 0.26
C ASP A 82 6.78 34.09 -0.91
N HIS A 83 7.16 34.48 -2.13
CA HIS A 83 6.72 33.82 -3.36
C HIS A 83 7.31 32.40 -3.47
N LEU A 84 8.53 32.16 -3.01
CA LEU A 84 9.14 30.82 -3.10
C LEU A 84 8.46 29.85 -2.14
N GLN A 85 8.17 30.28 -0.90
CA GLN A 85 7.39 29.45 0.02
C GLN A 85 5.96 29.21 -0.49
N PHE A 86 5.34 30.21 -1.11
CA PHE A 86 4.03 30.04 -1.75
C PHE A 86 4.07 29.01 -2.89
N PHE A 87 5.07 29.07 -3.76
CA PHE A 87 5.26 28.07 -4.82
C PHE A 87 5.52 26.68 -4.22
N GLN A 88 6.28 26.60 -3.13
CA GLN A 88 6.55 25.35 -2.43
C GLN A 88 5.27 24.75 -1.83
N ASP A 89 4.41 25.56 -1.24
CA ASP A 89 3.11 25.10 -0.74
C ASP A 89 2.20 24.62 -1.88
N ILE A 90 2.25 25.26 -3.06
CA ILE A 90 1.53 24.79 -4.25
C ILE A 90 2.04 23.41 -4.69
N VAL A 91 3.37 23.24 -4.78
CA VAL A 91 4.02 21.97 -5.15
C VAL A 91 3.69 20.86 -4.15
N ILE A 92 3.77 21.13 -2.84
CA ILE A 92 3.38 20.17 -1.79
C ILE A 92 1.89 19.83 -1.90
N GLY A 93 1.05 20.81 -2.23
CA GLY A 93 -0.39 20.62 -2.47
C GLY A 93 -0.70 19.59 -3.56
N ALA A 94 0.23 19.30 -4.46
CA ALA A 94 0.09 18.33 -5.54
C ALA A 94 0.54 16.90 -5.16
N ASN A 95 1.13 16.68 -3.98
CA ASN A 95 1.58 15.37 -3.54
C ASN A 95 0.41 14.38 -3.48
N TYR A 96 0.64 13.09 -3.79
CA TYR A 96 -0.40 12.05 -3.84
C TYR A 96 -1.62 12.44 -4.70
N GLY A 97 -1.40 13.28 -5.72
CA GLY A 97 -2.43 13.69 -6.67
C GLY A 97 -2.75 12.67 -7.77
N TRP A 98 -1.87 11.68 -7.96
CA TRP A 98 -1.89 10.70 -9.06
C TRP A 98 -1.24 9.37 -8.66
N ASN A 99 -0.26 9.42 -7.74
CA ASN A 99 0.42 8.24 -7.23
C ASN A 99 -0.10 7.94 -5.83
N GLN A 100 -0.49 6.69 -5.59
CA GLN A 100 -0.88 6.17 -4.28
C GLN A 100 0.01 4.98 -3.95
N ASP A 101 0.21 4.71 -2.67
CA ASP A 101 0.82 3.45 -2.25
C ASP A 101 -0.05 2.27 -2.66
N THR A 102 0.60 1.20 -3.09
CA THR A 102 -0.03 -0.06 -3.51
C THR A 102 0.37 -1.15 -2.54
N ALA A 103 -0.49 -2.14 -2.33
CA ALA A 103 -0.16 -3.28 -1.50
C ALA A 103 1.07 -4.03 -2.04
N SER A 104 1.94 -4.40 -1.12
CA SER A 104 3.07 -5.30 -1.32
C SER A 104 2.50 -6.70 -1.56
N SER A 105 2.34 -7.03 -2.84
CA SER A 105 1.59 -8.20 -3.29
C SER A 105 2.48 -9.36 -3.72
N ALA A 106 3.81 -9.23 -3.65
CA ALA A 106 4.74 -10.24 -4.16
C ALA A 106 4.46 -11.66 -3.62
N THR A 107 4.19 -11.80 -2.32
CA THR A 107 3.87 -13.11 -1.73
C THR A 107 2.46 -13.57 -2.06
N TYR A 108 1.50 -12.66 -2.12
CA TYR A 108 0.12 -12.98 -2.50
C TYR A 108 0.03 -13.44 -3.96
N ASP A 109 0.68 -12.73 -4.87
CA ASP A 109 0.77 -13.05 -6.29
C ASP A 109 1.48 -14.40 -6.51
N ASP A 110 2.54 -14.68 -5.75
CA ASP A 110 3.20 -15.99 -5.74
C ASP A 110 2.21 -17.09 -5.31
N LEU A 111 1.49 -16.91 -4.19
CA LEU A 111 0.50 -17.88 -3.70
C LEU A 111 -0.64 -18.13 -4.71
N ILE A 112 -1.14 -17.10 -5.37
CA ILE A 112 -2.20 -17.21 -6.38
C ILE A 112 -1.65 -17.83 -7.67
N GLY A 113 -0.53 -17.33 -8.18
CA GLY A 113 0.07 -17.75 -9.45
C GLY A 113 0.63 -19.17 -9.43
N SER A 114 1.12 -19.63 -8.28
CA SER A 114 1.59 -21.01 -8.09
C SER A 114 0.46 -22.00 -7.76
N GLY A 115 -0.74 -21.53 -7.42
CA GLY A 115 -1.83 -22.34 -6.89
C GLY A 115 -1.63 -22.78 -5.43
N ASN A 116 -0.62 -22.23 -4.76
CA ASN A 116 -0.27 -22.57 -3.37
C ASN A 116 -1.13 -21.85 -2.33
N PHE A 117 -2.08 -20.99 -2.73
CA PHE A 117 -2.95 -20.32 -1.76
C PHE A 117 -3.72 -21.29 -0.85
N GLY A 118 -4.00 -22.51 -1.33
CA GLY A 118 -4.59 -23.58 -0.53
C GLY A 118 -3.70 -24.14 0.59
N LEU A 119 -2.38 -23.91 0.56
CA LEU A 119 -1.46 -24.30 1.62
C LEU A 119 -1.74 -23.58 2.94
N ILE A 120 -2.25 -22.35 2.88
CA ILE A 120 -2.78 -21.66 4.06
C ILE A 120 -4.04 -22.41 4.47
N ASN A 121 -3.95 -23.35 5.40
CA ASN A 121 -5.00 -24.33 5.68
C ASN A 121 -6.28 -23.66 6.20
N ASN A 122 -6.13 -22.60 7.00
CA ASN A 122 -7.26 -21.86 7.57
C ASN A 122 -8.00 -21.04 6.51
N HIS A 123 -9.23 -21.46 6.20
CA HIS A 123 -10.08 -20.78 5.21
C HIS A 123 -10.42 -19.34 5.56
N GLY A 124 -10.66 -19.04 6.84
CA GLY A 124 -10.96 -17.68 7.30
C GLY A 124 -9.78 -16.74 7.07
N ILE A 125 -8.55 -17.22 7.28
CA ILE A 125 -7.34 -16.44 7.01
C ILE A 125 -7.17 -16.17 5.52
N ARG A 126 -7.42 -17.15 4.66
CA ARG A 126 -7.41 -16.94 3.20
C ARG A 126 -8.40 -15.85 2.77
N ILE A 127 -9.60 -15.83 3.35
CA ILE A 127 -10.58 -14.76 3.08
C ILE A 127 -10.02 -13.41 3.53
N LEU A 128 -9.51 -13.29 4.76
CA LEU A 128 -8.97 -12.04 5.27
C LEU A 128 -7.79 -11.50 4.44
N ILE A 129 -6.92 -12.39 3.94
CA ILE A 129 -5.83 -12.02 3.03
C ILE A 129 -6.40 -11.49 1.71
N THR A 130 -7.38 -12.18 1.12
CA THR A 130 -8.00 -11.76 -0.15
C THR A 130 -8.69 -10.40 0.01
N ASP A 131 -9.52 -10.25 1.05
CA ASP A 131 -10.23 -9.02 1.35
C ASP A 131 -9.27 -7.82 1.54
N TYR A 132 -8.09 -8.06 2.10
CA TYR A 132 -7.05 -7.04 2.28
C TYR A 132 -6.50 -6.53 0.94
N TYR A 133 -6.10 -7.43 0.03
CA TYR A 133 -5.58 -7.01 -1.27
C TYR A 133 -6.68 -6.38 -2.14
N ASP A 134 -7.91 -6.92 -2.10
CA ASP A 134 -9.07 -6.34 -2.79
C ASP A 134 -9.40 -4.92 -2.27
N SER A 135 -9.20 -4.65 -0.97
CA SER A 135 -9.45 -3.33 -0.40
C SER A 135 -8.43 -2.28 -0.83
N PHE A 136 -7.18 -2.69 -1.07
CA PHE A 136 -6.16 -1.83 -1.67
C PHE A 136 -6.50 -1.47 -3.11
N GLU A 137 -6.79 -2.47 -3.95
CA GLU A 137 -7.18 -2.25 -5.34
C GLU A 137 -8.44 -1.37 -5.44
N GLY A 138 -9.49 -1.74 -4.71
CA GLY A 138 -10.74 -0.99 -4.70
C GLY A 138 -10.61 0.43 -4.12
N GLY A 139 -9.72 0.62 -3.15
CA GLY A 139 -9.38 1.94 -2.61
C GLY A 139 -8.71 2.82 -3.66
N ASN A 140 -7.68 2.30 -4.32
CA ASN A 140 -6.91 3.05 -5.32
C ASN A 140 -7.75 3.39 -6.56
N ASN A 141 -8.55 2.45 -7.07
CA ASN A 141 -9.49 2.72 -8.16
C ASN A 141 -10.45 3.88 -7.83
N ARG A 142 -10.96 3.93 -6.59
CA ARG A 142 -11.85 5.02 -6.15
C ARG A 142 -11.14 6.36 -5.98
N ILE A 143 -9.83 6.35 -5.76
CA ILE A 143 -8.98 7.55 -5.71
C ILE A 143 -8.76 8.06 -7.13
N GLU A 144 -8.37 7.19 -8.06
CA GLU A 144 -8.16 7.53 -9.48
C GLU A 144 -9.41 8.20 -10.10
N GLU A 145 -10.60 7.69 -9.79
CA GLU A 145 -11.89 8.27 -10.25
C GLU A 145 -12.16 9.70 -9.74
N ARG A 146 -11.42 10.19 -8.74
CA ARG A 146 -11.64 11.48 -8.07
C ARG A 146 -10.46 12.44 -8.19
N GLU A 147 -9.43 12.09 -8.97
CA GLU A 147 -8.30 12.97 -9.22
C GLU A 147 -8.77 14.35 -9.72
N THR A 148 -8.01 15.38 -9.37
CA THR A 148 -8.29 16.75 -9.81
C THR A 148 -7.22 17.22 -10.80
N ASP A 149 -7.52 18.26 -11.57
CA ASP A 149 -6.53 18.89 -12.45
C ASP A 149 -5.46 19.70 -11.69
N TYR A 150 -5.58 19.85 -10.37
CA TYR A 150 -4.67 20.67 -9.56
C TYR A 150 -3.21 20.25 -9.77
N PRO A 151 -2.83 18.97 -9.58
CA PRO A 151 -1.45 18.56 -9.67
C PRO A 151 -0.89 18.83 -11.08
N LYS A 152 -1.64 18.51 -12.14
CA LYS A 152 -1.24 18.76 -13.53
C LYS A 152 -0.94 20.23 -13.76
N LEU A 153 -1.84 21.11 -13.35
CA LEU A 153 -1.66 22.55 -13.49
C LEU A 153 -0.43 23.05 -12.73
N THR A 154 -0.13 22.49 -11.55
CA THR A 154 1.08 22.91 -10.81
C THR A 154 2.38 22.57 -11.55
N TYR A 155 2.44 21.45 -12.28
CA TYR A 155 3.61 21.09 -13.11
C TYR A 155 3.74 21.99 -14.34
N GLU A 156 2.62 22.46 -14.89
CA GLU A 156 2.62 23.42 -15.99
C GLU A 156 3.12 24.81 -15.53
N LEU A 157 2.80 25.22 -14.30
CA LEU A 157 3.09 26.56 -13.79
C LEU A 157 4.45 26.69 -13.09
N ILE A 158 4.87 25.68 -12.32
CA ILE A 158 6.00 25.82 -11.38
C ILE A 158 7.15 24.89 -11.79
N PRO A 159 8.32 25.43 -12.15
CA PRO A 159 9.52 24.63 -12.38
C PRO A 159 9.94 23.90 -11.10
N ARG A 160 10.18 22.59 -11.20
CA ARG A 160 10.51 21.74 -10.06
C ARG A 160 11.99 21.33 -10.06
N ALA A 161 12.53 21.10 -8.87
CA ALA A 161 13.82 20.46 -8.71
C ALA A 161 13.64 18.95 -8.63
N THR A 162 14.49 18.21 -9.36
CA THR A 162 14.64 16.78 -9.22
C THR A 162 15.56 16.49 -8.03
N THR A 163 15.15 15.58 -7.17
CA THR A 163 15.96 15.08 -6.06
C THR A 163 16.10 13.58 -6.22
N ASP A 164 17.33 13.07 -6.19
CA ASP A 164 17.57 11.63 -6.15
C ASP A 164 17.16 11.11 -4.77
N GLY A 165 16.19 10.21 -4.73
CA GLY A 165 15.85 9.43 -3.55
C GLY A 165 16.91 8.37 -3.27
N ASP A 166 17.04 7.98 -2.00
CA ASP A 166 17.99 6.95 -1.56
C ASP A 166 17.71 5.56 -2.19
N ASP A 167 16.50 5.38 -2.72
CA ASP A 167 15.98 4.22 -3.45
C ASP A 167 16.27 4.28 -4.97
N GLY A 168 16.92 5.35 -5.45
CA GLY A 168 17.14 5.59 -6.87
C GLY A 168 15.91 6.15 -7.61
N VAL A 169 14.85 6.52 -6.88
CA VAL A 169 13.66 7.17 -7.45
C VAL A 169 13.86 8.68 -7.48
N VAL A 170 13.60 9.31 -8.62
CA VAL A 170 13.68 10.76 -8.75
C VAL A 170 12.36 11.40 -8.29
N TRP A 171 12.47 12.31 -7.32
CA TRP A 171 11.33 13.04 -6.77
C TRP A 171 11.35 14.51 -7.18
N GLU A 172 10.22 15.01 -7.67
CA GLU A 172 10.02 16.42 -8.01
C GLU A 172 9.09 17.09 -6.99
N ARG A 173 9.55 17.16 -5.73
CA ARG A 173 8.75 17.62 -4.58
C ARG A 173 9.07 19.04 -4.11
N SER A 174 9.97 19.73 -4.80
CA SER A 174 10.39 21.08 -4.45
C SER A 174 10.44 21.99 -5.66
N VAL A 175 10.26 23.29 -5.40
CA VAL A 175 10.45 24.33 -6.40
C VAL A 175 11.92 24.36 -6.83
N GLN A 176 12.18 24.63 -8.10
CA GLN A 176 13.53 24.84 -8.60
C GLN A 176 14.24 25.93 -7.77
N PRO A 177 15.44 25.67 -7.22
CA PRO A 177 16.17 26.67 -6.45
C PRO A 177 16.73 27.77 -7.36
N ASN A 178 17.00 28.94 -6.76
CA ASN A 178 17.67 30.08 -7.42
C ASN A 178 16.95 30.63 -8.66
N LEU A 179 15.61 30.62 -8.66
CA LEU A 179 14.83 31.29 -9.71
C LEU A 179 15.16 32.80 -9.75
N PRO A 180 15.44 33.38 -10.93
CA PRO A 180 15.62 34.82 -11.08
C PRO A 180 14.38 35.61 -10.63
N PRO A 181 14.52 36.81 -10.04
CA PRO A 181 13.38 37.59 -9.55
C PRO A 181 12.31 37.90 -10.61
N ASP A 182 12.70 38.14 -11.86
CA ASP A 182 11.80 38.34 -12.99
C ASP A 182 10.99 37.08 -13.33
N ARG A 183 11.62 35.89 -13.25
CA ARG A 183 10.92 34.61 -13.42
C ARG A 183 9.98 34.30 -12.26
N ILE A 184 10.34 34.67 -11.03
CA ILE A 184 9.43 34.53 -9.88
C ILE A 184 8.18 35.38 -10.08
N GLU A 185 8.32 36.62 -10.56
CA GLU A 185 7.16 37.48 -10.81
C GLU A 185 6.28 36.95 -11.95
N GLU A 186 6.89 36.47 -13.04
CA GLU A 186 6.17 35.86 -14.17
C GLU A 186 5.34 34.64 -13.72
N ILE A 187 5.94 33.71 -12.99
CA ILE A 187 5.24 32.52 -12.45
C ILE A 187 4.10 32.95 -11.53
N TYR A 188 4.32 33.98 -10.70
CA TYR A 188 3.27 34.47 -9.80
C TYR A 188 2.07 35.04 -10.57
N GLN A 189 2.31 35.83 -11.62
CA GLN A 189 1.23 36.34 -12.48
C GLN A 189 0.52 35.19 -13.24
N ASP A 190 1.27 34.23 -13.78
CA ASP A 190 0.70 33.05 -14.43
C ASP A 190 -0.21 32.25 -13.47
N ILE A 191 0.18 32.13 -12.20
CA ILE A 191 -0.66 31.51 -11.16
C ILE A 191 -1.96 32.31 -10.95
N LEU A 192 -1.88 33.64 -10.86
CA LEU A 192 -3.06 34.50 -10.66
C LEU A 192 -4.02 34.47 -11.85
N ASP A 193 -3.49 34.36 -13.07
CA ASP A 193 -4.26 34.27 -14.32
C ASP A 193 -4.82 32.85 -14.57
N SER A 194 -4.29 31.83 -13.88
CA SER A 194 -4.72 30.44 -14.01
C SER A 194 -5.99 30.11 -13.21
N ASN A 195 -6.53 28.90 -13.43
CA ASN A 195 -7.65 28.36 -12.65
C ASN A 195 -7.23 27.71 -11.31
N LEU A 196 -5.95 27.81 -10.90
CA LEU A 196 -5.40 27.12 -9.73
C LEU A 196 -6.22 27.39 -8.46
N LYS A 197 -6.63 28.64 -8.25
CA LYS A 197 -7.44 29.07 -7.10
C LYS A 197 -8.72 28.26 -6.94
N ALA A 198 -9.44 27.99 -8.04
CA ALA A 198 -10.69 27.23 -8.00
C ALA A 198 -10.45 25.75 -7.67
N LEU A 199 -9.28 25.22 -8.04
CA LEU A 199 -8.91 23.83 -7.81
C LEU A 199 -8.45 23.56 -6.38
N THR A 200 -7.96 24.56 -5.64
CA THR A 200 -7.46 24.39 -4.24
C THR A 200 -8.46 23.69 -3.31
N THR A 201 -9.74 24.02 -3.41
CA THR A 201 -10.79 23.42 -2.56
C THR A 201 -11.11 21.98 -3.00
N ALA A 202 -11.14 21.73 -4.32
CA ALA A 202 -11.34 20.38 -4.85
C ALA A 202 -10.20 19.46 -4.42
N GLU A 203 -8.96 19.94 -4.54
CA GLU A 203 -7.76 19.18 -4.17
C GLU A 203 -7.68 18.93 -2.65
N ALA A 204 -8.09 19.91 -1.83
CA ALA A 204 -8.16 19.71 -0.38
C ALA A 204 -9.21 18.65 0.01
N ASN A 205 -10.36 18.65 -0.67
CA ASN A 205 -11.38 17.62 -0.47
C ASN A 205 -10.91 16.24 -0.95
N PHE A 206 -10.21 16.19 -2.08
CA PHE A 206 -9.57 14.99 -2.58
C PHE A 206 -8.55 14.44 -1.56
N GLY A 207 -7.67 15.29 -1.02
CA GLY A 207 -6.73 14.91 0.03
C GLY A 207 -7.43 14.29 1.26
N ARG A 208 -8.54 14.88 1.73
CA ARG A 208 -9.32 14.30 2.84
C ARG A 208 -9.90 12.93 2.51
N PHE A 209 -10.34 12.75 1.27
CA PHE A 209 -10.86 11.48 0.79
C PHE A 209 -9.75 10.40 0.74
N VAL A 210 -8.57 10.75 0.22
CA VAL A 210 -7.38 9.89 0.23
C VAL A 210 -7.02 9.50 1.65
N THR A 211 -6.89 10.46 2.58
CA THR A 211 -6.61 10.17 4.00
C THR A 211 -7.61 9.17 4.59
N ALA A 212 -8.91 9.32 4.32
CA ALA A 212 -9.92 8.41 4.85
C ALA A 212 -9.75 6.96 4.33
N ILE A 213 -9.36 6.79 3.07
CA ILE A 213 -9.05 5.47 2.50
C ILE A 213 -7.78 4.91 3.13
N SER A 214 -6.69 5.68 3.16
CA SER A 214 -5.39 5.23 3.67
C SER A 214 -5.46 4.86 5.16
N VAL A 215 -6.20 5.61 5.99
CA VAL A 215 -6.44 5.26 7.40
C VAL A 215 -7.21 3.95 7.51
N SER A 216 -8.24 3.73 6.68
CA SER A 216 -8.99 2.47 6.69
C SER A 216 -8.10 1.29 6.30
N GLN A 217 -7.26 1.44 5.28
CA GLN A 217 -6.30 0.41 4.86
C GLN A 217 -5.25 0.15 5.95
N LEU A 218 -4.78 1.19 6.64
CA LEU A 218 -3.79 1.07 7.72
C LEU A 218 -4.34 0.26 8.90
N GLU A 219 -5.58 0.52 9.30
CA GLU A 219 -6.24 -0.25 10.36
C GLU A 219 -6.46 -1.71 9.94
N GLN A 220 -6.82 -1.95 8.68
CA GLN A 220 -6.95 -3.32 8.13
C GLN A 220 -5.60 -4.04 8.10
N ALA A 221 -4.53 -3.38 7.64
CA ALA A 221 -3.18 -3.91 7.62
C ALA A 221 -2.72 -4.32 9.03
N LYS A 222 -2.86 -3.42 10.01
CA LYS A 222 -2.51 -3.68 11.42
C LYS A 222 -3.30 -4.86 12.00
N ALA A 223 -4.60 -4.94 11.68
CA ALA A 223 -5.46 -6.03 12.13
C ALA A 223 -5.06 -7.37 11.49
N LEU A 224 -4.89 -7.42 10.17
CA LEU A 224 -4.50 -8.63 9.44
C LEU A 224 -3.14 -9.12 9.91
N ARG A 225 -2.13 -8.23 9.96
CA ARG A 225 -0.79 -8.55 10.45
C ARG A 225 -0.83 -9.25 11.81
N LYS A 226 -1.60 -8.71 12.74
CA LYS A 226 -1.77 -9.31 14.07
C LYS A 226 -2.39 -10.69 14.00
N ILE A 227 -3.46 -10.86 13.22
CA ILE A 227 -4.14 -12.15 13.05
C ILE A 227 -3.19 -13.19 12.44
N LEU A 228 -2.40 -12.82 11.43
CA LEU A 228 -1.43 -13.71 10.82
C LEU A 228 -0.32 -14.09 11.80
N ALA A 229 0.19 -13.14 12.59
CA ALA A 229 1.21 -13.42 13.60
C ALA A 229 0.69 -14.35 14.70
N ASP A 230 -0.53 -14.11 15.19
CA ASP A 230 -1.18 -14.95 16.20
C ASP A 230 -1.40 -16.37 15.65
N TYR A 231 -1.83 -16.51 14.39
CA TYR A 231 -2.01 -17.82 13.75
C TYR A 231 -0.69 -18.54 13.46
N LEU A 232 0.33 -17.82 13.00
CA LEU A 232 1.66 -18.37 12.77
C LEU A 232 2.22 -19.00 14.05
N GLY A 233 2.02 -18.36 15.20
CA GLY A 233 2.41 -18.90 16.51
C GLY A 233 1.64 -20.16 16.95
N THR A 234 0.60 -20.57 16.21
CA THR A 234 -0.11 -21.85 16.43
C THR A 234 0.43 -23.00 15.56
N LEU A 235 1.31 -22.70 14.60
CA LEU A 235 1.93 -23.69 13.70
C LEU A 235 3.25 -24.25 14.25
N ASP A 236 3.73 -23.73 15.40
CA ASP A 236 4.92 -24.19 16.14
C ASP A 236 4.69 -25.49 16.94
#